data_AF-A0A7X9WS22-F1
#
_entry.id   AF-A0A7X9WS22-F1
#
_cell.length_a   1.000
_cell.length_b   1.000
_cell.length_c   1.000
_cell.angle_alpha   90.00
_cell.angle_beta   90.00
_cell.angle_gamma   90.00
#
_symmetry.space_group_name_H-M   'P 1'
#
loop_
_entity.id
_entity.type
_entity.pdbx_description
1 polymer ?
#
loop_
_entity_poly.entity_id
_entity_poly.type
_entity_poly.pdbx_seq_one_letter_code
_entity_poly.pdbx_strand_id
1 'polypeptide(L)'
;MTQTNHVNAISLDHGDVLTDQSHEIVRVWVTNGAGSHVWISARMLEDPTIFGYLMSDTIRHAARAYATTWGVDEAQALQSIVAGLSAELRNQVGEITTIQEGSLN
;
A
#
# COMPACT_ATOMS: atom_id res chain seq x y z
N MET A 1 7.97 -18.41 -17.23
CA MET A 1 8.26 -18.91 -15.87
C MET A 1 7.07 -18.55 -15.02
N THR A 2 6.36 -19.53 -14.47
CA THR A 2 5.24 -19.28 -13.55
C THR A 2 5.82 -18.59 -12.33
N GLN A 3 5.53 -17.30 -12.15
CA GLN A 3 5.99 -16.57 -10.97
C GLN A 3 5.22 -17.15 -9.78
N THR A 4 5.87 -18.03 -9.02
CA THR A 4 5.31 -18.55 -7.78
C THR A 4 5.19 -17.37 -6.81
N ASN A 5 3.99 -17.08 -6.33
CA ASN A 5 3.79 -16.03 -5.34
C ASN A 5 4.68 -16.30 -4.11
N HIS A 6 5.28 -15.24 -3.56
CA HIS A 6 6.10 -15.34 -2.35
C HIS A 6 5.23 -15.87 -1.18
N VAL A 7 5.80 -16.69 -0.29
CA VAL A 7 5.05 -17.41 0.77
C VAL A 7 4.23 -16.50 1.70
N ASN A 8 4.68 -15.25 1.87
CA ASN A 8 4.02 -14.25 2.71
C ASN A 8 3.19 -13.23 1.90
N ALA A 9 2.93 -13.49 0.62
CA ALA A 9 2.08 -12.62 -0.18
C ALA A 9 0.63 -12.71 0.32
N ILE A 10 -0.09 -11.58 0.32
CA ILE A 10 -1.52 -11.58 0.57
C ILE A 10 -2.19 -12.42 -0.54
N SER A 11 -2.96 -13.44 -0.13
CA SER A 11 -3.68 -14.31 -1.05
C SER A 11 -4.90 -13.59 -1.63
N LEU A 12 -5.14 -13.80 -2.92
CA LEU A 12 -6.32 -13.33 -3.66
C LEU A 12 -7.49 -14.33 -3.58
N ASP A 13 -7.33 -15.44 -2.86
CA ASP A 13 -8.27 -16.57 -2.86
C ASP A 13 -9.57 -16.27 -2.09
N HIS A 14 -9.65 -15.14 -1.35
CA HIS A 14 -10.78 -14.77 -0.50
C HIS A 14 -11.92 -14.03 -1.23
N GLY A 15 -12.01 -14.15 -2.56
CA GLY A 15 -13.18 -13.71 -3.33
C GLY A 15 -13.06 -12.35 -4.01
N ASP A 16 -11.86 -11.80 -4.13
CA ASP A 16 -11.63 -10.62 -4.96
C ASP A 16 -11.74 -11.01 -6.45
N VAL A 17 -12.74 -10.46 -7.13
CA VAL A 17 -12.92 -10.68 -8.58
C VAL A 17 -12.01 -9.71 -9.33
N LEU A 18 -10.74 -10.07 -9.47
CA LEU A 18 -9.85 -9.40 -10.42
C LEU A 18 -10.15 -9.89 -11.84
N THR A 19 -10.23 -8.97 -12.78
CA THR A 19 -10.43 -9.27 -14.21
C THR A 19 -9.10 -9.14 -14.96
N ASP A 20 -9.09 -9.46 -16.24
CA ASP A 20 -7.93 -9.21 -17.11
C ASP A 20 -7.62 -7.70 -17.29
N GLN A 21 -8.55 -6.83 -16.90
CA GLN A 21 -8.37 -5.37 -16.86
C GLN A 21 -7.85 -4.86 -15.50
N SER A 22 -7.69 -5.74 -14.51
CA SER A 22 -7.17 -5.35 -13.20
C SER A 22 -5.65 -5.30 -13.22
N HIS A 23 -5.08 -4.19 -12.76
CA HIS A 23 -3.63 -3.97 -12.72
C HIS A 23 -3.13 -3.76 -11.29
N GLU A 24 -2.03 -4.43 -10.94
CA GLU A 24 -1.31 -4.15 -9.69
C GLU A 24 -0.61 -2.78 -9.81
N ILE A 25 -0.98 -1.83 -8.95
CA ILE A 25 -0.42 -0.48 -8.95
C ILE A 25 0.70 -0.32 -7.92
N VAL A 26 0.53 -0.93 -6.75
CA VAL A 26 1.45 -0.81 -5.62
C VAL A 26 1.75 -2.20 -5.09
N ARG A 27 3.02 -2.51 -4.91
CA ARG A 27 3.48 -3.69 -4.17
C ARG A 27 4.35 -3.21 -3.02
N VAL A 28 3.89 -3.43 -1.79
CA VAL A 28 4.60 -3.04 -0.56
C VAL A 28 4.95 -4.27 0.26
N TRP A 29 6.20 -4.33 0.71
CA TRP A 29 6.67 -5.35 1.63
C TRP A 29 7.34 -4.69 2.83
N VAL A 30 7.21 -5.29 4.00
CA VAL A 30 7.94 -4.91 5.21
C VAL A 30 8.86 -6.06 5.60
N THR A 31 10.10 -5.74 5.93
CA THR A 31 11.03 -6.69 6.54
C THR A 31 11.26 -6.29 7.98
N ASN A 32 11.07 -7.26 8.90
CA ASN A 32 11.25 -7.01 10.32
C ASN A 32 12.67 -6.48 10.60
N GLY A 33 12.75 -5.24 11.10
CA GLY A 33 14.01 -4.57 11.41
C GLY A 33 14.78 -3.99 10.22
N ALA A 34 14.28 -4.06 8.98
CA ALA A 34 15.00 -3.62 7.78
C ALA A 34 14.24 -2.65 6.85
N GLY A 35 13.07 -2.15 7.27
CA GLY A 35 12.30 -1.14 6.52
C GLY A 35 11.32 -1.74 5.51
N SER A 36 10.95 -0.94 4.51
CA SER A 36 9.99 -1.30 3.47
C SER A 36 10.61 -1.37 2.08
N HIS A 37 10.05 -2.25 1.25
CA HIS A 37 10.29 -2.28 -0.19
C HIS A 37 9.00 -1.87 -0.90
N VAL A 38 9.08 -0.88 -1.79
CA VAL A 38 7.91 -0.31 -2.45
C VAL A 38 8.16 -0.25 -3.95
N TRP A 39 7.27 -0.87 -4.73
CA TRP A 39 7.20 -0.72 -6.17
C TRP A 39 5.91 -0.01 -6.55
N ILE A 40 6.02 0.98 -7.43
CA ILE A 40 4.89 1.75 -7.97
C ILE A 40 4.87 1.59 -9.49
N SER A 41 3.77 1.09 -10.04
CA SER A 41 3.53 1.02 -11.48
C SER A 41 3.08 2.38 -12.01
N ALA A 42 3.99 3.35 -12.01
CA ALA A 42 3.69 4.73 -12.38
C ALA A 42 3.15 4.86 -13.82
N ARG A 43 3.53 3.95 -14.72
CA ARG A 43 3.04 3.93 -16.11
C ARG A 43 1.54 3.66 -16.25
N MET A 44 0.92 3.03 -15.24
CA MET A 44 -0.51 2.73 -15.27
C MET A 44 -1.35 3.92 -14.77
N LEU A 45 -0.73 4.81 -13.97
CA LEU A 45 -1.35 6.01 -13.43
C LEU A 45 -0.59 7.25 -13.91
N GLU A 46 -0.81 7.65 -15.16
CA GLU A 46 -0.13 8.78 -15.79
C GLU A 46 -0.33 10.12 -15.04
N ASP A 47 -1.49 10.31 -14.40
CA ASP A 47 -1.76 11.44 -13.52
C ASP A 47 -1.48 11.07 -12.06
N PRO A 48 -0.49 11.70 -11.39
CA PRO A 48 -0.17 11.44 -9.99
C PRO A 48 -1.33 11.77 -9.04
N THR A 49 -2.28 12.61 -9.44
CA THR A 49 -3.52 12.85 -8.68
C THR A 49 -4.31 11.55 -8.47
N ILE A 50 -4.34 10.66 -9.48
CA ILE A 50 -5.04 9.38 -9.39
C ILE A 50 -4.37 8.48 -8.35
N PHE A 51 -3.03 8.52 -8.25
CA PHE A 51 -2.33 7.81 -7.17
C PHE A 51 -2.76 8.32 -5.79
N GLY A 52 -2.94 9.63 -5.64
CA GLY A 52 -3.50 10.22 -4.42
C GLY A 52 -4.89 9.69 -4.07
N TYR A 53 -5.78 9.53 -5.06
CA TYR A 53 -7.10 8.93 -4.86
C TYR A 53 -7.01 7.46 -4.46
N LEU A 54 -6.14 6.69 -5.10
CA LEU A 54 -5.88 5.30 -4.74
C LEU A 54 -5.39 5.17 -3.28
N MET A 55 -4.49 6.05 -2.84
CA MET A 55 -4.02 6.06 -1.45
C MET A 55 -5.15 6.37 -0.48
N SER A 56 -6.05 7.30 -0.81
CA SER A 56 -7.21 7.60 0.02
C SER A 56 -8.12 6.38 0.20
N ASP A 57 -8.41 5.66 -0.89
CA ASP A 57 -9.23 4.45 -0.85
C ASP A 57 -8.54 3.32 -0.05
N THR A 58 -7.24 3.12 -0.27
CA THR A 58 -6.41 2.16 0.46
C THR A 58 -6.45 2.40 1.97
N ILE A 59 -6.34 3.66 2.41
CA ILE A 59 -6.37 4.03 3.84
C ILE A 59 -7.73 3.74 4.47
N ARG A 60 -8.83 3.99 3.75
CA ARG A 60 -10.18 3.67 4.23
C ARG A 60 -10.38 2.16 4.39
N HIS A 61 -9.87 1.37 3.44
CA HIS A 61 -9.88 -0.09 3.54
C HIS A 61 -8.98 -0.58 4.68
N ALA A 62 -7.82 0.03 4.88
CA ALA A 62 -6.95 -0.29 6.00
C ALA A 62 -7.66 -0.06 7.33
N ALA A 63 -8.37 1.06 7.52
CA ALA A 63 -9.12 1.32 8.75
C ALA A 63 -10.13 0.20 9.08
N ARG A 64 -10.87 -0.28 8.07
CA ARG A 64 -11.79 -1.43 8.20
C ARG A 64 -11.06 -2.72 8.57
N ALA A 65 -9.93 -2.98 7.92
CA ALA A 65 -9.11 -4.15 8.21
C ALA A 65 -8.61 -4.11 9.65
N TYR A 66 -8.06 -2.98 10.12
CA TYR A 66 -7.61 -2.83 11.50
C TYR A 66 -8.74 -3.00 12.52
N ALA A 67 -9.92 -2.43 12.25
CA ALA A 67 -11.09 -2.61 13.09
C ALA A 67 -11.49 -4.08 13.21
N THR A 68 -11.49 -4.79 12.09
CA THR A 68 -11.84 -6.22 12.04
C THR A 68 -10.78 -7.11 12.71
N THR A 69 -9.50 -6.86 12.45
CA THR A 69 -8.40 -7.69 12.96
C THR A 69 -8.13 -7.46 14.44
N TRP A 70 -8.24 -6.22 14.92
CA TRP A 70 -7.80 -5.84 16.27
C TRP A 70 -8.93 -5.38 17.19
N GLY A 71 -10.18 -5.33 16.71
CA GLY A 71 -11.34 -4.93 17.51
C GLY A 71 -11.35 -3.45 17.92
N VAL A 72 -10.59 -2.61 17.22
CA VAL A 72 -10.59 -1.15 17.42
C VAL A 72 -11.75 -0.52 16.65
N ASP A 73 -12.19 0.68 17.08
CA ASP A 73 -13.18 1.45 16.31
C ASP A 73 -12.61 1.87 14.93
N GLU A 74 -13.39 1.74 13.87
CA GLU A 74 -12.96 2.06 12.50
C GLU A 74 -12.59 3.54 12.34
N ALA A 75 -13.35 4.46 12.96
CA ALA A 75 -13.05 5.88 12.89
C ALA A 75 -11.77 6.22 13.67
N GLN A 76 -11.56 5.58 14.83
CA GLN A 76 -10.31 5.69 15.59
C GLN A 76 -9.11 5.14 14.80
N ALA A 77 -9.27 4.01 14.12
CA ALA A 77 -8.23 3.44 13.25
C ALA A 77 -7.91 4.39 12.10
N LEU A 78 -8.93 4.91 11.41
CA LEU A 78 -8.77 5.88 10.32
C LEU A 78 -8.04 7.14 10.79
N GLN A 79 -8.45 7.71 11.92
CA GLN A 79 -7.80 8.89 12.49
C GLN A 79 -6.32 8.63 12.77
N SER A 80 -6.00 7.47 13.35
CA SER A 80 -4.61 7.09 13.68
C SER A 80 -3.75 6.91 12.43
N ILE A 81 -4.29 6.24 11.39
CA ILE A 81 -3.60 6.06 10.11
C ILE A 81 -3.33 7.42 9.43
N VAL A 82 -4.36 8.28 9.34
CA VAL A 82 -4.23 9.59 8.70
C VAL A 82 -3.26 10.49 9.46
N ALA A 83 -3.25 10.44 10.80
CA ALA A 83 -2.31 11.19 11.62
C ALA A 83 -0.86 10.77 11.36
N GLY A 84 -0.58 9.45 11.36
CA GLY A 84 0.75 8.91 11.05
C GLY A 84 1.22 9.27 9.64
N LEU A 85 0.37 9.05 8.64
CA LEU A 85 0.67 9.42 7.25
C LEU A 85 0.96 10.91 7.09
N SER A 86 0.12 11.78 7.68
CA SER A 86 0.29 13.23 7.57
C SER A 86 1.56 13.72 8.25
N ALA A 87 1.97 13.07 9.35
CA ALA A 87 3.22 13.37 10.02
C ALA A 87 4.41 13.05 9.12
N GLU A 88 4.44 11.85 8.54
CA GLU A 88 5.54 11.42 7.65
C GLU A 88 5.58 12.21 6.33
N LEU A 89 4.43 12.49 5.70
CA LEU A 89 4.40 13.31 4.46
C LEU A 89 4.90 14.74 4.67
N ARG A 90 4.80 15.28 5.90
CA ARG A 90 5.38 16.58 6.25
C ARG A 90 6.88 16.50 6.51
N ASN A 91 7.43 15.31 6.78
CA ASN A 91 8.84 15.07 6.95
C ASN A 91 9.56 14.95 5.58
N GLN A 92 9.62 16.07 4.86
CA GLN A 92 10.12 16.14 3.47
C GLN A 92 11.64 15.95 3.30
N VAL A 93 12.39 15.85 4.40
CA VAL A 93 13.87 15.75 4.41
C VAL A 93 14.38 14.40 4.88
N GLY A 94 13.49 13.48 5.27
CA GLY A 94 13.88 12.10 5.53
C GLY A 94 14.30 11.43 4.23
N GLU A 95 15.45 10.76 4.22
CA GLU A 95 15.74 9.83 3.12
C GLU A 95 14.65 8.77 3.12
N ILE A 96 14.02 8.57 1.95
CA ILE A 96 13.19 7.38 1.77
C ILE A 96 14.17 6.21 1.87
N THR A 97 14.15 5.48 2.98
CA THR A 97 14.87 4.22 3.13
C THR A 97 14.15 3.15 2.32
N THR A 98 14.16 3.33 1.01
CA THR A 98 13.78 2.33 0.01
C THR A 98 15.07 1.71 -0.51
N ILE A 99 15.11 0.38 -0.56
CA ILE A 99 16.24 -0.35 -1.15
C ILE A 99 16.25 -0.20 -2.70
N GLN A 100 15.24 0.46 -3.28
CA GLN A 100 15.08 0.68 -4.71
C GLN A 100 14.89 2.15 -5.05
N GLU A 101 15.71 2.67 -5.96
CA GLU A 101 15.36 3.86 -6.74
C GLU A 101 14.11 3.50 -7.54
N GLY A 102 13.00 4.23 -7.34
CA GLY A 102 11.72 3.94 -7.99
C GLY A 102 11.91 3.76 -9.49
N SER A 103 11.89 2.52 -9.97
CA SER A 103 12.02 2.24 -11.38
C SER A 103 10.64 2.34 -12.05
N LEU A 104 10.62 2.89 -13.26
CA LEU A 104 9.47 2.88 -14.16
C LEU A 104 9.21 1.43 -14.61
N ASN A 105 8.60 0.60 -13.75
CA ASN A 105 8.15 -0.74 -14.13
C ASN A 105 6.69 -0.75 -14.57
#